data_AF-H2Z1K7-F1
#
_entry.id   AF-H2Z1K7-F1
#
_cell.length_a   1.000
_cell.length_b   1.000
_cell.length_c   1.000
_cell.angle_alpha   90.00
_cell.angle_beta   90.00
_cell.angle_gamma   90.00
#
_symmetry.space_group_name_H-M   'P 1'
#
loop_
_entity.id
_entity.type
_entity.pdbx_description
1 polymer ?
#
loop_
_entity_poly.entity_id
_entity_poly.type
_entity_poly.pdbx_seq_one_letter_code
_entity_poly.pdbx_strand_id
1 'polypeptide(L)'
;MLGKVMCDVVLKVMELIPEAERPDVQSWLQSFTTAATDSIIPNWREYKMLPAMVWFGNPGLVDFAYNDWQPRSDDIIISTFPKTGTTWMRDVCRHLIYEHDSIEFQFTKLFLGPHVYLETGTEAKYELLDKLPWKRRVLGTHLSAGMMNLERIRKSGAKIIYTIRNPKDQMVSMFNMMKSLSNPDNQMMQMFPSNFNDFALAALEGKVPVNLKPGQNYFDHILSWYPHRHDENVMFLYYEDMKKNPAEEIAKLAKFLDVYISEEGAKNIADLTSFEKTKQRMKDGVPFQFYNKGSVGNWKNHFNVALSERVDLEVKEKLAETDIKFTYV
;
A
#
# COMPACT_ATOMS: atom_id res chain seq x y z
N MET A 1 -2.43 14.06 18.15
CA MET A 1 -1.87 12.79 18.67
C MET A 1 -1.13 12.01 17.59
N LEU A 2 -1.73 11.79 16.42
CA LEU A 2 -1.10 11.00 15.36
C LEU A 2 0.17 11.63 14.74
N GLY A 3 0.13 12.89 14.31
CA GLY A 3 1.30 13.55 13.70
C GLY A 3 2.55 13.43 14.58
N LYS A 4 2.37 13.58 15.91
CA LYS A 4 3.42 13.35 16.90
C LYS A 4 4.00 11.93 16.86
N VAL A 5 3.17 10.89 16.86
CA VAL A 5 3.65 9.48 16.78
C VAL A 5 4.56 9.26 15.58
N MET A 6 4.30 9.95 14.47
CA MET A 6 5.06 9.76 13.24
C MET A 6 6.31 10.63 13.18
N CYS A 7 6.27 11.83 13.77
CA CYS A 7 7.50 12.55 14.11
C CYS A 7 8.42 11.72 15.03
N ASP A 8 7.86 11.11 16.08
CA ASP A 8 8.62 10.29 17.04
C ASP A 8 9.27 9.09 16.35
N VAL A 9 8.61 8.48 15.36
CA VAL A 9 9.21 7.43 14.53
C VAL A 9 10.41 7.95 13.74
N VAL A 10 10.27 9.07 13.02
CA VAL A 10 11.38 9.65 12.23
C VAL A 10 12.57 9.96 13.12
N LEU A 11 12.35 10.62 14.25
CA LEU A 11 13.40 10.96 15.20
C LEU A 11 14.10 9.70 15.74
N LYS A 12 13.33 8.66 16.08
CA LYS A 12 13.89 7.40 16.58
C LYS A 12 14.72 6.66 15.54
N VAL A 13 14.34 6.68 14.26
CA VAL A 13 15.16 6.03 13.22
C VAL A 13 16.41 6.84 12.87
N MET A 14 16.40 8.17 13.05
CA MET A 14 17.60 9.00 12.88
C MET A 14 18.70 8.68 13.90
N GLU A 15 18.34 8.14 15.08
CA GLU A 15 19.32 7.69 16.08
C GLU A 15 20.24 6.58 15.57
N LEU A 16 19.81 5.85 14.53
CA LEU A 16 20.57 4.78 13.88
C LEU A 16 21.60 5.29 12.87
N ILE A 17 21.57 6.59 12.57
CA ILE A 17 22.51 7.26 11.67
C ILE A 17 23.48 8.07 12.55
N PRO A 18 24.80 8.00 12.28
CA PRO A 18 25.79 8.85 12.95
C PRO A 18 25.37 10.32 12.89
N GLU A 19 25.52 11.05 13.99
CA GLU A 19 24.99 12.42 14.12
C GLU A 19 25.46 13.36 13.00
N ALA A 20 26.73 13.26 12.60
CA ALA A 20 27.31 14.06 11.52
C ALA A 20 26.75 13.74 10.12
N GLU A 21 26.06 12.60 9.97
CA GLU A 21 25.50 12.15 8.69
C GLU A 21 23.98 12.28 8.63
N ARG A 22 23.32 12.71 9.70
CA ARG A 22 21.85 12.80 9.75
C ARG A 22 21.32 13.81 8.72
N PRO A 23 20.31 13.46 7.92
CA PRO A 23 19.69 14.39 6.98
C PRO A 23 18.83 15.43 7.71
N ASP A 24 18.57 16.57 7.08
CA ASP A 24 17.60 17.55 7.59
C ASP A 24 16.17 17.08 7.30
N VAL A 25 15.49 16.60 8.34
CA VAL A 25 14.11 16.10 8.26
C VAL A 25 13.07 17.13 8.71
N GLN A 26 13.42 18.38 9.01
CA GLN A 26 12.48 19.35 9.59
C GLN A 26 11.26 19.57 8.70
N SER A 27 11.47 19.69 7.39
CA SER A 27 10.38 19.79 6.41
C SER A 27 9.43 18.59 6.46
N TRP A 28 9.98 17.39 6.68
CA TRP A 28 9.19 16.17 6.77
C TRP A 28 8.41 16.09 8.09
N LEU A 29 9.04 16.41 9.22
CA LEU A 29 8.38 16.47 10.53
C LEU A 29 7.24 17.50 10.53
N GLN A 30 7.47 18.67 9.93
CA GLN A 30 6.44 19.71 9.79
C GLN A 30 5.27 19.22 8.92
N SER A 31 5.52 18.41 7.88
CA SER A 31 4.45 17.86 7.05
C SER A 31 3.46 17.00 7.85
N PHE A 32 3.91 16.31 8.91
CA PHE A 32 3.01 15.50 9.75
C PHE A 32 2.11 16.32 10.69
N THR A 33 2.47 17.58 10.94
CA THR A 33 1.74 18.46 11.87
C THR A 33 0.93 19.53 11.16
N THR A 34 1.27 19.86 9.91
CA THR A 34 0.60 20.90 9.11
C THR A 34 -0.41 20.36 8.10
N ALA A 35 -0.30 19.10 7.67
CA ALA A 35 -1.14 18.54 6.60
C ALA A 35 -2.60 18.20 6.99
N ALA A 36 -3.16 18.85 8.02
CA ALA A 36 -4.37 18.36 8.70
C ALA A 36 -5.66 19.19 8.52
N THR A 37 -5.71 20.21 7.65
CA THR A 37 -6.89 21.11 7.62
C THR A 37 -7.49 21.43 6.26
N ASP A 38 -6.77 21.25 5.16
CA ASP A 38 -7.25 21.75 3.86
C ASP A 38 -7.97 20.66 3.08
N SER A 39 -9.22 20.93 2.70
CA SER A 39 -10.08 20.01 1.94
C SER A 39 -9.75 19.93 0.43
N ILE A 40 -8.64 20.54 0.01
CA ILE A 40 -8.22 20.60 -1.40
C ILE A 40 -7.60 19.26 -1.79
N ILE A 41 -8.15 18.64 -2.82
CA ILE A 41 -7.59 17.43 -3.43
C ILE A 41 -6.35 17.83 -4.24
N PRO A 42 -5.14 17.37 -3.89
CA PRO A 42 -3.94 17.68 -4.65
C PRO A 42 -3.94 16.90 -5.97
N ASN A 43 -3.36 17.51 -7.01
CA ASN A 43 -3.18 16.87 -8.31
C ASN A 43 -1.69 16.77 -8.63
N TRP A 44 -1.27 15.65 -9.21
CA TRP A 44 -0.01 15.53 -9.94
C TRP A 44 -0.35 15.28 -11.40
N ARG A 45 -0.04 16.24 -12.28
CA ARG A 45 -0.53 16.28 -13.67
C ARG A 45 -2.07 16.12 -13.68
N GLU A 46 -2.61 15.18 -14.46
CA GLU A 46 -4.04 14.87 -14.50
C GLU A 46 -4.53 13.88 -13.42
N TYR A 47 -3.67 13.44 -12.50
CA TYR A 47 -4.04 12.47 -11.47
C TYR A 47 -4.51 13.15 -10.19
N LYS A 48 -5.73 12.80 -9.76
CA LYS A 48 -6.29 13.20 -8.46
C LYS A 48 -5.72 12.30 -7.39
N MET A 49 -4.90 12.89 -6.51
CA MET A 49 -4.25 12.15 -5.45
C MET A 49 -5.20 11.93 -4.28
N LEU A 50 -4.97 10.89 -3.50
CA LEU A 50 -5.75 10.67 -2.27
C LEU A 50 -5.52 11.90 -1.35
N PRO A 51 -6.57 12.64 -0.97
CA PRO A 51 -6.42 13.87 -0.21
C PRO A 51 -5.74 13.60 1.11
N ALA A 52 -5.13 14.64 1.68
CA ALA A 52 -4.30 14.60 2.86
C ALA A 52 -5.03 14.12 4.13
N MET A 53 -5.38 12.83 4.19
CA MET A 53 -4.91 12.09 5.33
C MET A 53 -3.40 12.21 5.30
N VAL A 54 -2.80 12.39 6.47
CA VAL A 54 -1.39 12.65 6.81
C VAL A 54 -0.34 11.79 6.05
N TRP A 55 -0.75 10.94 5.11
CA TRP A 55 -0.15 9.73 4.61
C TRP A 55 -0.24 9.43 3.12
N PHE A 56 -0.88 10.21 2.23
CA PHE A 56 -1.23 9.61 0.92
C PHE A 56 -1.06 10.41 -0.37
N GLY A 57 -0.52 11.63 -0.35
CA GLY A 57 -0.17 12.23 -1.63
C GLY A 57 0.45 13.61 -1.59
N ASN A 58 1.76 13.68 -1.76
CA ASN A 58 2.47 14.93 -2.05
C ASN A 58 2.83 14.98 -3.54
N PRO A 59 2.22 15.86 -4.35
CA PRO A 59 2.54 15.97 -5.78
C PRO A 59 4.01 16.25 -6.05
N GLY A 60 4.66 17.09 -5.24
CA GLY A 60 6.09 17.37 -5.38
C GLY A 60 6.94 16.13 -5.13
N LEU A 61 6.56 15.32 -4.15
CA LEU A 61 7.26 14.07 -3.88
C LEU A 61 7.03 13.00 -4.95
N VAL A 62 5.83 12.94 -5.53
CA VAL A 62 5.58 12.06 -6.69
C VAL A 62 6.40 12.51 -7.89
N ASP A 63 6.50 13.82 -8.12
CA ASP A 63 7.33 14.37 -9.18
C ASP A 63 8.80 14.02 -8.98
N PHE A 64 9.34 14.24 -7.77
CA PHE A 64 10.69 13.81 -7.40
C PHE A 64 10.88 12.30 -7.57
N ALA A 65 9.93 11.47 -7.12
CA ALA A 65 10.01 10.01 -7.26
C ALA A 65 10.03 9.57 -8.73
N TYR A 66 9.35 10.32 -9.61
CA TYR A 66 9.29 10.05 -11.03
C TYR A 66 10.55 10.53 -11.78
N ASN A 67 11.06 11.72 -11.44
CA ASN A 67 12.12 12.40 -12.19
C ASN A 67 13.53 12.16 -11.61
N ASP A 68 13.67 12.02 -10.29
CA ASP A 68 14.96 12.18 -9.60
C ASP A 68 15.34 10.97 -8.75
N TRP A 69 14.40 10.36 -8.03
CA TRP A 69 14.67 9.20 -7.18
C TRP A 69 15.34 8.06 -7.96
N GLN A 70 16.34 7.45 -7.34
CA GLN A 70 17.06 6.28 -7.85
C GLN A 70 16.76 5.09 -6.95
N PRO A 71 15.99 4.11 -7.42
CA PRO A 71 15.80 2.86 -6.68
C PRO A 71 17.12 2.09 -6.61
N ARG A 72 17.36 1.39 -5.50
CA ARG A 72 18.45 0.40 -5.41
C ARG A 72 18.07 -0.83 -6.22
N SER A 73 19.08 -1.57 -6.68
CA SER A 73 18.87 -2.80 -7.46
C SER A 73 18.17 -3.90 -6.69
N ASP A 74 18.22 -3.85 -5.36
CA ASP A 74 17.57 -4.80 -4.48
C ASP A 74 16.24 -4.26 -3.90
N ASP A 75 15.75 -3.10 -4.29
CA ASP A 75 14.48 -2.61 -3.72
C ASP A 75 13.30 -3.54 -4.05
N ILE A 76 12.41 -3.69 -3.06
CA ILE A 76 11.11 -4.33 -3.22
C ILE A 76 10.05 -3.24 -3.12
N ILE A 77 9.28 -3.05 -4.18
CA ILE A 77 8.20 -2.05 -4.24
C ILE A 77 6.86 -2.78 -4.28
N ILE A 78 6.08 -2.65 -3.20
CA ILE A 78 4.74 -3.25 -3.11
C ILE A 78 3.72 -2.23 -3.61
N SER A 79 3.27 -2.41 -4.85
CA SER A 79 2.28 -1.58 -5.52
C SER A 79 0.89 -2.17 -5.36
N THR A 80 -0.06 -1.38 -4.87
CA THR A 80 -1.40 -1.87 -4.54
C THR A 80 -2.43 -0.78 -4.75
N PHE A 81 -3.61 -1.10 -5.27
CA PHE A 81 -4.75 -0.22 -4.98
C PHE A 81 -5.07 -0.30 -3.48
N PRO A 82 -5.47 0.79 -2.79
CA PRO A 82 -5.76 0.73 -1.37
C PRO A 82 -6.68 -0.45 -1.02
N LYS A 83 -6.32 -1.17 0.06
CA LYS A 83 -7.06 -2.33 0.61
C LYS A 83 -7.04 -3.64 -0.19
N THR A 84 -6.09 -3.77 -1.11
CA THR A 84 -5.85 -5.02 -1.84
C THR A 84 -4.81 -5.95 -1.21
N GLY A 85 -4.29 -5.63 -0.02
CA GLY A 85 -3.41 -6.53 0.74
C GLY A 85 -2.04 -5.97 1.14
N THR A 86 -1.81 -4.66 0.96
CA THR A 86 -0.51 -4.00 1.17
C THR A 86 0.15 -4.32 2.51
N THR A 87 -0.60 -4.23 3.61
CA THR A 87 -0.07 -4.50 4.95
C THR A 87 0.41 -5.95 5.11
N TRP A 88 -0.35 -6.90 4.58
CA TRP A 88 0.01 -8.31 4.65
C TRP A 88 1.23 -8.61 3.78
N MET A 89 1.26 -8.10 2.55
CA MET A 89 2.39 -8.29 1.64
C MET A 89 3.69 -7.69 2.19
N ARG A 90 3.60 -6.51 2.84
CA ARG A 90 4.74 -5.92 3.55
C ARG A 90 5.23 -6.81 4.69
N ASP A 91 4.33 -7.38 5.48
CA ASP A 91 4.72 -8.25 6.60
C ASP A 91 5.38 -9.55 6.09
N VAL A 92 4.84 -10.15 5.03
CA VAL A 92 5.44 -11.31 4.35
C VAL A 92 6.85 -10.99 3.84
N CYS A 93 7.02 -9.89 3.08
CA CYS A 93 8.33 -9.50 2.57
C CYS A 93 9.31 -9.21 3.72
N ARG A 94 8.86 -8.59 4.81
CA ARG A 94 9.71 -8.34 5.98
C ARG A 94 10.18 -9.65 6.63
N HIS A 95 9.30 -10.62 6.81
CA HIS A 95 9.71 -11.94 7.31
C HIS A 95 10.68 -12.62 6.34
N LEU A 96 10.42 -12.60 5.03
CA LEU A 96 11.33 -13.20 4.04
C LEU A 96 12.75 -12.62 4.08
N ILE A 97 12.89 -11.31 4.28
CA ILE A 97 14.21 -10.65 4.24
C ILE A 97 14.94 -10.69 5.59
N TYR A 98 14.20 -10.54 6.69
CA TYR A 98 14.74 -10.17 7.99
C TYR A 98 14.52 -11.20 9.10
N GLU A 99 13.75 -12.28 8.90
CA GLU A 99 13.38 -13.19 10.00
C GLU A 99 14.58 -13.81 10.74
N HIS A 100 15.71 -14.01 10.05
CA HIS A 100 16.92 -14.58 10.64
C HIS A 100 17.81 -13.56 11.36
N ASP A 101 17.47 -12.26 11.33
CA ASP A 101 18.18 -11.20 12.06
C ASP A 101 17.20 -10.45 12.96
N SER A 102 17.23 -10.79 14.25
CA SER A 102 16.29 -10.21 15.21
C SER A 102 16.46 -8.70 15.37
N ILE A 103 17.66 -8.14 15.17
CA ILE A 103 17.91 -6.71 15.33
C ILE A 103 17.36 -5.95 14.12
N GLU A 104 17.70 -6.39 12.90
CA GLU A 104 17.18 -5.78 11.67
C GLU A 104 15.66 -5.93 11.56
N PHE A 105 15.10 -7.06 12.01
CA PHE A 105 13.66 -7.26 12.02
C PHE A 105 12.94 -6.26 12.93
N GLN A 106 13.49 -5.97 14.12
CA GLN A 106 12.91 -4.94 15.01
C GLN A 106 13.06 -3.54 14.41
N PHE A 107 14.19 -3.25 13.76
CA PHE A 107 14.40 -1.98 13.06
C PHE A 107 13.27 -1.71 12.04
N THR A 108 12.92 -2.70 11.22
CA THR A 108 11.85 -2.52 10.22
C THR A 108 10.46 -2.27 10.83
N LYS A 109 10.23 -2.58 12.13
CA LYS A 109 8.97 -2.28 12.81
C LYS A 109 8.79 -0.81 13.13
N LEU A 110 9.89 -0.04 13.19
CA LEU A 110 9.82 1.39 13.46
C LEU A 110 9.07 2.11 12.34
N PHE A 111 9.20 1.65 11.09
CA PHE A 111 8.54 2.25 9.95
C PHE A 111 7.04 1.93 9.90
N LEU A 112 6.25 2.90 10.35
CA LEU A 112 4.83 2.91 10.06
C LEU A 112 4.59 3.06 8.56
N GLY A 113 3.45 2.52 8.07
CA GLY A 113 2.91 2.69 6.71
C GLY A 113 3.55 3.82 5.92
N PRO A 114 3.36 5.06 6.35
CA PRO A 114 3.63 6.25 5.54
C PRO A 114 5.10 6.68 5.47
N HIS A 115 6.00 6.04 6.19
CA HIS A 115 7.43 6.37 6.12
C HIS A 115 8.14 5.72 4.94
N VAL A 116 7.51 4.70 4.33
CA VAL A 116 8.12 3.91 3.24
C VAL A 116 7.30 3.92 1.96
N TYR A 117 6.22 4.70 1.93
CA TYR A 117 5.45 4.85 0.69
C TYR A 117 6.11 5.88 -0.20
N LEU A 118 6.13 5.65 -1.51
CA LEU A 118 6.85 6.53 -2.45
C LEU A 118 6.25 7.94 -2.48
N GLU A 119 4.92 8.04 -2.41
CA GLU A 119 4.15 9.28 -2.58
C GLU A 119 3.91 10.10 -1.29
N THR A 120 4.56 9.72 -0.18
CA THR A 120 4.23 10.22 1.17
C THR A 120 5.41 10.90 1.85
N GLY A 121 5.21 12.06 2.47
CA GLY A 121 6.28 12.85 3.10
C GLY A 121 6.89 13.91 2.18
N THR A 122 8.19 14.16 2.36
CA THR A 122 8.99 15.11 1.56
C THR A 122 10.24 14.42 1.00
N GLU A 123 11.02 15.12 0.17
CA GLU A 123 12.24 14.58 -0.43
C GLU A 123 13.26 14.12 0.62
N ALA A 124 13.31 14.79 1.78
CA ALA A 124 14.15 14.42 2.92
C ALA A 124 13.94 12.97 3.40
N LYS A 125 12.76 12.39 3.16
CA LYS A 125 12.51 10.96 3.42
C LYS A 125 13.45 10.07 2.60
N TYR A 126 13.65 10.37 1.32
CA TYR A 126 14.48 9.53 0.46
C TYR A 126 15.95 9.55 0.92
N GLU A 127 16.45 10.73 1.31
CA GLU A 127 17.79 10.85 1.90
C GLU A 127 17.91 10.04 3.21
N LEU A 128 16.88 10.10 4.07
CA LEU A 128 16.85 9.28 5.28
C LEU A 128 16.85 7.78 4.93
N LEU A 129 16.01 7.35 3.98
CA LEU A 129 15.92 5.96 3.55
C LEU A 129 17.24 5.45 2.96
N ASP A 130 18.04 6.29 2.32
CA ASP A 130 19.34 5.92 1.76
C ASP A 130 20.43 5.74 2.82
N LYS A 131 20.38 6.53 3.91
CA LYS A 131 21.38 6.51 4.99
C LYS A 131 21.13 5.42 6.05
N LEU A 132 19.94 4.85 6.06
CA LEU A 132 19.57 3.81 7.02
C LEU A 132 20.21 2.45 6.66
N PRO A 133 20.53 1.61 7.66
CA PRO A 133 21.24 0.35 7.47
C PRO A 133 20.31 -0.77 6.96
N TRP A 134 19.72 -0.57 5.77
CA TRP A 134 18.84 -1.57 5.16
C TRP A 134 19.64 -2.70 4.53
N LYS A 135 19.41 -3.92 5.01
CA LYS A 135 19.72 -5.12 4.22
C LYS A 135 19.04 -5.09 2.86
N ARG A 136 17.73 -4.80 2.80
CA ARG A 136 16.95 -4.64 1.57
C ARG A 136 15.68 -3.84 1.82
N ARG A 137 15.41 -2.76 1.06
CA ARG A 137 14.24 -1.91 1.34
C ARG A 137 12.95 -2.56 0.88
N VAL A 138 11.94 -2.52 1.76
CA VAL A 138 10.56 -2.91 1.45
C VAL A 138 9.68 -1.66 1.45
N LEU A 139 9.51 -1.09 0.25
CA LEU A 139 8.77 0.14 -0.02
C LEU A 139 7.33 -0.17 -0.43
N GLY A 140 6.44 0.81 -0.28
CA GLY A 140 5.03 0.71 -0.66
C GLY A 140 4.62 1.78 -1.65
N THR A 141 3.55 1.55 -2.41
CA THR A 141 2.90 2.61 -3.17
C THR A 141 1.44 2.27 -3.50
N HIS A 142 0.63 3.31 -3.61
CA HIS A 142 -0.73 3.29 -4.16
C HIS A 142 -0.82 4.04 -5.49
N LEU A 143 0.31 4.30 -6.15
CA LEU A 143 0.35 4.96 -7.44
C LEU A 143 -0.10 4.01 -8.57
N SER A 144 -0.88 4.55 -9.52
CA SER A 144 -1.10 3.87 -10.79
C SER A 144 0.21 3.79 -11.59
N ALA A 145 0.31 2.84 -12.52
CA ALA A 145 1.56 2.59 -13.24
C ALA A 145 2.06 3.83 -14.01
N GLY A 146 1.14 4.65 -14.54
CA GLY A 146 1.47 5.90 -15.26
C GLY A 146 2.03 7.02 -14.38
N MET A 147 1.94 6.91 -13.04
CA MET A 147 2.55 7.83 -12.09
C MET A 147 3.94 7.37 -11.63
N MET A 148 4.45 6.25 -12.16
CA MET A 148 5.75 5.70 -11.82
C MET A 148 6.67 5.69 -13.03
N ASN A 149 7.95 5.95 -12.81
CA ASN A 149 8.97 5.79 -13.84
C ASN A 149 9.39 4.31 -13.93
N LEU A 150 8.52 3.48 -14.52
CA LEU A 150 8.73 2.02 -14.61
C LEU A 150 10.00 1.64 -15.36
N GLU A 151 10.41 2.44 -16.35
CA GLU A 151 11.66 2.22 -17.07
C GLU A 151 12.87 2.35 -16.14
N ARG A 152 12.91 3.39 -15.31
CA ARG A 152 13.97 3.59 -14.32
C ARG A 152 14.00 2.47 -13.28
N ILE A 153 12.83 2.10 -12.76
CA ILE A 153 12.70 1.01 -11.78
C ILE A 153 13.18 -0.32 -12.36
N ARG A 154 12.81 -0.61 -13.62
CA ARG A 154 13.30 -1.80 -14.32
C ARG A 154 14.80 -1.77 -14.53
N LYS A 155 15.36 -0.63 -14.97
CA LYS A 155 16.80 -0.46 -15.20
C LYS A 155 17.63 -0.56 -13.93
N SER A 156 17.10 -0.18 -12.76
CA SER A 156 17.83 -0.33 -11.51
C SER A 156 17.94 -1.80 -11.09
N GLY A 157 17.00 -2.66 -11.48
CA GLY A 157 16.87 -4.05 -11.02
C GLY A 157 15.86 -4.24 -9.89
N ALA A 158 15.27 -3.15 -9.39
CA ALA A 158 14.24 -3.19 -8.36
C ALA A 158 13.02 -4.00 -8.83
N LYS A 159 12.42 -4.73 -7.89
CA LYS A 159 11.28 -5.63 -8.15
C LYS A 159 9.98 -5.05 -7.62
N ILE A 160 8.93 -5.15 -8.42
CA ILE A 160 7.59 -4.69 -8.10
C ILE A 160 6.69 -5.89 -7.83
N ILE A 161 5.95 -5.83 -6.73
CA ILE A 161 4.87 -6.76 -6.42
C ILE A 161 3.56 -6.00 -6.56
N TYR A 162 2.73 -6.39 -7.52
CA TYR A 162 1.42 -5.79 -7.73
C TYR A 162 0.31 -6.70 -7.21
N THR A 163 -0.47 -6.24 -6.21
CA THR A 163 -1.56 -7.06 -5.65
C THR A 163 -2.94 -6.61 -6.12
N ILE A 164 -3.77 -7.58 -6.48
CA ILE A 164 -5.20 -7.38 -6.75
C ILE A 164 -6.04 -8.22 -5.80
N ARG A 165 -7.27 -7.78 -5.56
CA ARG A 165 -8.24 -8.40 -4.66
C ARG A 165 -9.60 -8.31 -5.30
N ASN A 166 -10.49 -9.22 -4.94
CA ASN A 166 -11.89 -9.10 -5.29
C ASN A 166 -12.43 -7.68 -5.07
N PRO A 167 -13.02 -7.02 -6.09
CA PRO A 167 -13.45 -5.62 -6.00
C PRO A 167 -14.52 -5.39 -4.93
N LYS A 168 -15.39 -6.37 -4.66
CA LYS A 168 -16.45 -6.23 -3.66
C LYS A 168 -15.88 -6.22 -2.24
N ASP A 169 -14.97 -7.14 -1.93
CA ASP A 169 -14.29 -7.15 -0.62
C ASP A 169 -13.34 -5.95 -0.45
N GLN A 170 -12.69 -5.52 -1.54
CA GLN A 170 -11.88 -4.31 -1.56
C GLN A 170 -12.73 -3.08 -1.18
N MET A 171 -13.90 -2.89 -1.79
CA MET A 171 -14.79 -1.75 -1.48
C MET A 171 -15.25 -1.77 -0.02
N VAL A 172 -15.67 -2.92 0.52
CA VAL A 172 -16.03 -3.04 1.95
C VAL A 172 -14.85 -2.70 2.84
N SER A 173 -13.66 -3.20 2.50
CA SER A 173 -12.48 -2.92 3.29
C SER A 173 -12.07 -1.45 3.23
N MET A 174 -12.32 -0.77 2.12
CA MET A 174 -12.04 0.65 1.94
C MET A 174 -13.04 1.49 2.71
N PHE A 175 -14.33 1.23 2.56
CA PHE A 175 -15.38 1.89 3.32
C PHE A 175 -15.12 1.85 4.83
N ASN A 176 -14.82 0.66 5.36
CA ASN A 176 -14.55 0.50 6.79
C ASN A 176 -13.29 1.26 7.23
N MET A 177 -12.22 1.25 6.41
CA MET A 177 -11.03 2.06 6.71
C MET A 177 -11.38 3.55 6.74
N MET A 178 -12.15 4.04 5.76
CA MET A 178 -12.54 5.43 5.71
C MET A 178 -13.36 5.80 6.94
N LYS A 179 -14.35 4.98 7.31
CA LYS A 179 -15.15 5.19 8.52
C LYS A 179 -14.31 5.20 9.81
N SER A 180 -13.31 4.32 9.92
CA SER A 180 -12.39 4.30 11.08
C SER A 180 -11.47 5.52 11.16
N LEU A 181 -11.23 6.18 10.03
CA LEU A 181 -10.40 7.38 9.94
C LEU A 181 -11.22 8.67 10.01
N SER A 182 -12.55 8.58 9.87
CA SER A 182 -13.47 9.69 10.11
C SER A 182 -13.41 10.16 11.56
N ASN A 183 -13.00 11.40 11.75
CA ASN A 183 -13.05 12.13 13.01
C ASN A 183 -13.81 13.46 12.74
N PRO A 184 -14.68 13.94 13.66
CA PRO A 184 -15.29 15.27 13.57
C PRO A 184 -14.34 16.40 13.16
N ASP A 185 -13.09 16.36 13.63
CA ASP A 185 -12.08 17.38 13.32
C ASP A 185 -11.41 17.19 11.95
N ASN A 186 -11.71 16.08 11.25
CA ASN A 186 -11.13 15.75 9.95
C ASN A 186 -12.18 15.95 8.84
N GLN A 187 -12.26 17.19 8.35
CA GLN A 187 -13.21 17.59 7.30
C GLN A 187 -13.02 16.80 5.98
N MET A 188 -11.80 16.34 5.69
CA MET A 188 -11.51 15.53 4.50
C MET A 188 -12.28 14.21 4.49
N MET A 189 -12.45 13.61 5.67
CA MET A 189 -13.17 12.34 5.80
C MET A 189 -14.68 12.48 5.66
N GLN A 190 -15.19 13.72 5.70
CA GLN A 190 -16.59 14.03 5.41
C GLN A 190 -16.86 14.08 3.89
N MET A 191 -15.83 14.09 3.04
CA MET A 191 -16.00 14.03 1.57
C MET A 191 -16.43 12.65 1.07
N PHE A 192 -16.20 11.61 1.87
CA PHE A 192 -16.59 10.25 1.51
C PHE A 192 -18.01 9.97 2.01
N PRO A 193 -18.86 9.31 1.20
CA PRO A 193 -20.20 8.97 1.65
C PRO A 193 -20.18 8.14 2.93
N SER A 194 -21.07 8.48 3.87
CA SER A 194 -21.15 7.86 5.20
C SER A 194 -21.85 6.51 5.22
N ASN A 195 -22.63 6.19 4.18
CA ASN A 195 -23.28 4.91 4.01
C ASN A 195 -22.58 4.09 2.90
N PHE A 196 -22.66 2.77 3.02
CA PHE A 196 -21.92 1.86 2.17
C PHE A 196 -22.36 1.92 0.70
N ASN A 197 -23.66 2.01 0.44
CA ASN A 197 -24.18 1.97 -0.93
C ASN A 197 -23.72 3.19 -1.72
N ASP A 198 -23.88 4.40 -1.17
CA ASP A 198 -23.43 5.63 -1.83
C ASP A 198 -21.91 5.66 -1.97
N PHE A 199 -21.17 5.12 -1.00
CA PHE A 199 -19.71 4.98 -1.10
C PHE A 199 -19.32 4.07 -2.27
N ALA A 200 -19.96 2.90 -2.39
CA ALA A 200 -19.66 1.95 -3.45
C ALA A 200 -20.02 2.51 -4.83
N LEU A 201 -21.15 3.22 -4.94
CA LEU A 201 -21.53 3.93 -6.17
C LEU A 201 -20.52 5.02 -6.53
N ALA A 202 -20.10 5.84 -5.56
CA ALA A 202 -19.07 6.86 -5.77
C ALA A 202 -17.72 6.24 -6.18
N ALA A 203 -17.35 5.09 -5.60
CA ALA A 203 -16.13 4.37 -5.95
C ALA A 203 -16.19 3.83 -7.39
N LEU A 204 -17.32 3.25 -7.81
CA LEU A 204 -17.55 2.79 -9.18
C LEU A 204 -17.52 3.94 -10.19
N GLU A 205 -18.07 5.10 -9.83
CA GLU A 205 -18.12 6.28 -10.70
C GLU A 205 -16.81 7.09 -10.71
N GLY A 206 -15.75 6.59 -10.06
CA GLY A 206 -14.45 7.27 -10.01
C GLY A 206 -14.48 8.61 -9.29
N LYS A 207 -15.41 8.77 -8.33
CA LYS A 207 -15.56 9.97 -7.48
C LYS A 207 -14.72 9.90 -6.21
N VAL A 208 -14.14 8.74 -5.93
CA VAL A 208 -13.22 8.51 -4.80
C VAL A 208 -11.80 8.85 -5.26
N PRO A 209 -11.15 9.92 -4.74
CA PRO A 209 -9.80 10.30 -5.15
C PRO A 209 -8.76 9.32 -4.59
N VAL A 210 -8.09 8.54 -5.46
CA VAL A 210 -7.09 7.52 -5.07
C VAL A 210 -5.97 7.38 -6.11
N ASN A 211 -5.22 8.45 -6.35
CA ASN A 211 -4.07 8.47 -7.27
C ASN A 211 -4.43 8.01 -8.70
N LEU A 212 -5.58 8.49 -9.18
CA LEU A 212 -6.18 8.14 -10.47
C LEU A 212 -6.68 9.38 -11.21
N LYS A 213 -6.85 9.29 -12.52
CA LYS A 213 -7.43 10.39 -13.32
C LYS A 213 -8.93 10.55 -13.01
N PRO A 214 -9.55 11.71 -13.29
CA PRO A 214 -10.99 11.90 -13.08
C PRO A 214 -11.82 10.80 -13.75
N GLY A 215 -12.78 10.22 -13.00
CA GLY A 215 -13.66 9.17 -13.50
C GLY A 215 -13.06 7.77 -13.54
N GLN A 216 -11.77 7.62 -13.21
CA GLN A 216 -11.13 6.32 -13.08
C GLN A 216 -11.40 5.69 -11.71
N ASN A 217 -11.47 4.37 -11.67
CA ASN A 217 -11.73 3.60 -10.46
C ASN A 217 -10.74 2.43 -10.30
N TYR A 218 -11.03 1.51 -9.38
CA TYR A 218 -10.15 0.37 -9.11
C TYR A 218 -9.80 -0.44 -10.37
N PHE A 219 -10.73 -0.62 -11.30
CA PHE A 219 -10.49 -1.35 -12.54
C PHE A 219 -9.48 -0.63 -13.44
N ASP A 220 -9.55 0.70 -13.51
CA ASP A 220 -8.58 1.52 -14.25
C ASP A 220 -7.18 1.43 -13.62
N HIS A 221 -7.09 1.32 -12.29
CA HIS A 221 -5.82 1.06 -11.61
C HIS A 221 -5.23 -0.29 -12.04
N ILE A 222 -6.04 -1.36 -12.06
CA ILE A 222 -5.63 -2.69 -12.55
C ILE A 222 -5.17 -2.60 -14.01
N LEU A 223 -5.96 -1.97 -14.87
CA LEU A 223 -5.67 -1.85 -16.29
C LEU A 223 -4.41 -1.02 -16.55
N SER A 224 -4.07 -0.06 -15.68
CA SER A 224 -2.80 0.67 -15.79
C SER A 224 -1.58 -0.23 -15.57
N TRP A 225 -1.70 -1.23 -14.69
CA TRP A 225 -0.62 -2.17 -14.37
C TRP A 225 -0.62 -3.41 -15.27
N TYR A 226 -1.78 -3.79 -15.82
CA TYR A 226 -1.96 -5.04 -16.57
C TYR A 226 -0.98 -5.27 -17.74
N PRO A 227 -0.58 -4.24 -18.53
CA PRO A 227 0.43 -4.39 -19.57
C PRO A 227 1.79 -4.87 -19.04
N HIS A 228 2.11 -4.57 -17.77
CA HIS A 228 3.39 -4.86 -17.13
C HIS A 228 3.44 -6.22 -16.43
N ARG A 229 2.36 -7.01 -16.46
CA ARG A 229 2.27 -8.27 -15.69
C ARG A 229 3.28 -9.34 -16.10
N HIS A 230 3.87 -9.19 -17.29
CA HIS A 230 4.88 -10.09 -17.84
C HIS A 230 6.28 -9.45 -17.87
N ASP A 231 6.44 -8.24 -17.34
CA ASP A 231 7.76 -7.64 -17.17
C ASP A 231 8.55 -8.46 -16.14
N GLU A 232 9.81 -8.76 -16.42
CA GLU A 232 10.64 -9.67 -15.60
C GLU A 232 10.78 -9.23 -14.13
N ASN A 233 10.66 -7.93 -13.87
CA ASN A 233 10.75 -7.34 -12.54
C ASN A 233 9.38 -7.02 -11.91
N VAL A 234 8.28 -7.55 -12.45
CA VAL A 234 6.91 -7.35 -11.92
C VAL A 234 6.24 -8.69 -11.64
N MET A 235 5.73 -8.86 -10.42
CA MET A 235 4.94 -10.03 -10.03
C MET A 235 3.50 -9.61 -9.72
N PHE A 236 2.54 -10.17 -10.45
CA PHE A 236 1.11 -10.03 -10.16
C PHE A 236 0.67 -11.08 -9.13
N LEU A 237 -0.02 -10.65 -8.08
CA LEU A 237 -0.52 -11.51 -7.01
C LEU A 237 -2.00 -11.26 -6.72
N TYR A 238 -2.74 -12.34 -6.55
CA TYR A 238 -4.13 -12.29 -6.10
C TYR A 238 -4.18 -12.49 -4.58
N TYR A 239 -4.87 -11.57 -3.89
CA TYR A 239 -5.09 -11.66 -2.46
C TYR A 239 -5.77 -13.00 -2.08
N GLU A 240 -6.72 -13.45 -2.91
CA GLU A 240 -7.46 -14.68 -2.69
C GLU A 240 -6.57 -15.94 -2.81
N ASP A 241 -5.60 -15.95 -3.73
CA ASP A 241 -4.65 -17.07 -3.86
C ASP A 241 -3.73 -17.13 -2.66
N MET A 242 -3.22 -15.98 -2.22
CA MET A 242 -2.47 -15.87 -0.96
C MET A 242 -3.28 -16.40 0.23
N LYS A 243 -4.59 -16.14 0.28
CA LYS A 243 -5.48 -16.64 1.34
C LYS A 243 -5.71 -18.15 1.26
N LYS A 244 -5.80 -18.70 0.05
CA LYS A 244 -6.09 -20.11 -0.21
C LYS A 244 -4.86 -20.99 0.05
N ASN A 245 -3.71 -20.59 -0.50
CA ASN A 245 -2.46 -21.36 -0.49
C ASN A 245 -1.27 -20.50 -0.05
N PRO A 246 -1.25 -19.95 1.19
CA PRO A 246 -0.29 -18.94 1.59
C PRO A 246 1.17 -19.40 1.47
N ALA A 247 1.50 -20.63 1.89
CA ALA A 247 2.87 -21.13 1.82
C ALA A 247 3.37 -21.29 0.37
N GLU A 248 2.50 -21.72 -0.56
CA GLU A 248 2.86 -21.87 -1.97
C GLU A 248 3.13 -20.51 -2.61
N GLU A 249 2.23 -19.54 -2.39
CA GLU A 249 2.40 -18.19 -2.91
C GLU A 249 3.60 -17.46 -2.29
N ILE A 250 3.89 -17.69 -1.01
CA ILE A 250 5.11 -17.18 -0.36
C ILE A 250 6.37 -17.79 -0.99
N ALA A 251 6.37 -19.08 -1.32
CA ALA A 251 7.50 -19.71 -1.98
C ALA A 251 7.72 -19.15 -3.41
N LYS A 252 6.63 -18.92 -4.17
CA LYS A 252 6.70 -18.23 -5.48
C LYS A 252 7.26 -16.82 -5.35
N LEU A 253 6.79 -16.08 -4.34
CA LEU A 253 7.26 -14.73 -4.05
C LEU A 253 8.75 -14.72 -3.65
N ALA A 254 9.19 -15.63 -2.79
CA ALA A 254 10.58 -15.75 -2.39
C ALA A 254 11.48 -16.01 -3.61
N LYS A 255 11.07 -16.94 -4.49
CA LYS A 255 11.77 -17.19 -5.76
C LYS A 255 11.81 -15.93 -6.63
N PHE A 256 10.70 -15.23 -6.81
CA PHE A 256 10.67 -13.97 -7.55
C PHE A 256 11.60 -12.93 -6.95
N LEU A 257 11.77 -12.89 -5.63
CA LEU A 257 12.66 -11.97 -4.94
C LEU A 257 14.12 -12.45 -4.85
N ASP A 258 14.49 -13.60 -5.43
CA ASP A 258 15.81 -14.24 -5.27
C ASP A 258 16.17 -14.54 -3.80
N VAL A 259 15.16 -14.91 -3.00
CA VAL A 259 15.31 -15.30 -1.60
C VAL A 259 15.12 -16.81 -1.49
N TYR A 260 16.10 -17.49 -0.90
CA TYR A 260 15.96 -18.90 -0.58
C TYR A 260 15.00 -19.09 0.59
N ILE A 261 14.08 -20.04 0.46
CA ILE A 261 13.19 -20.48 1.54
C ILE A 261 12.91 -21.97 1.41
N SER A 262 12.86 -22.68 2.55
CA SER A 262 12.40 -24.07 2.59
C SER A 262 10.87 -24.13 2.61
N GLU A 263 10.30 -25.30 2.31
CA GLU A 263 8.85 -25.50 2.43
C GLU A 263 8.36 -25.23 3.86
N GLU A 264 9.12 -25.65 4.87
CA GLU A 264 8.84 -25.39 6.28
C GLU A 264 8.93 -23.89 6.61
N GLY A 265 9.94 -23.19 6.08
CA GLY A 265 10.06 -21.74 6.23
C GLY A 265 8.86 -21.00 5.65
N ALA A 266 8.40 -21.40 4.45
CA ALA A 266 7.23 -20.79 3.83
C ALA A 266 5.94 -21.03 4.64
N LYS A 267 5.78 -22.24 5.19
CA LYS A 267 4.68 -22.56 6.13
C LYS A 267 4.77 -21.74 7.42
N ASN A 268 5.96 -21.56 7.97
CA ASN A 268 6.18 -20.75 9.16
C ASN A 268 5.84 -19.27 8.91
N ILE A 269 6.31 -18.67 7.82
CA ILE A 269 5.95 -17.29 7.46
C ILE A 269 4.45 -17.15 7.20
N ALA A 270 3.81 -18.13 6.55
CA ALA A 270 2.36 -18.14 6.34
C ALA A 270 1.59 -18.09 7.68
N ASP A 271 2.03 -18.87 8.66
CA ASP A 271 1.46 -18.90 10.00
C ASP A 271 1.73 -17.61 10.77
N LEU A 272 2.98 -17.13 10.79
CA LEU A 272 3.37 -15.86 11.42
C LEU A 272 2.60 -14.68 10.85
N THR A 273 2.43 -14.61 9.53
CA THR A 273 1.72 -13.50 8.87
C THR A 273 0.21 -13.74 8.74
N SER A 274 -0.31 -14.79 9.38
CA SER A 274 -1.76 -15.01 9.45
C SER A 274 -2.47 -13.82 10.08
N PHE A 275 -3.75 -13.64 9.71
CA PHE A 275 -4.53 -12.48 10.15
C PHE A 275 -4.61 -12.38 11.67
N GLU A 276 -4.85 -13.50 12.37
CA GLU A 276 -4.97 -13.52 13.82
C GLU A 276 -3.65 -13.17 14.52
N LYS A 277 -2.52 -13.75 14.08
CA LYS A 277 -1.21 -13.44 14.67
C LYS A 277 -0.78 -12.01 14.39
N THR A 278 -1.02 -11.51 13.18
CA THR A 278 -0.75 -10.11 12.81
C THR A 278 -1.60 -9.15 13.66
N LYS A 279 -2.89 -9.43 13.80
CA LYS A 279 -3.81 -8.65 14.64
C LYS A 279 -3.37 -8.64 16.10
N GLN A 280 -2.89 -9.76 16.63
CA GLN A 280 -2.35 -9.84 17.98
C GLN A 280 -1.09 -8.98 18.14
N ARG A 281 -0.09 -9.12 17.26
CA ARG A 281 1.16 -8.33 17.30
C ARG A 281 0.93 -6.82 17.23
N MET A 282 -0.06 -6.39 16.44
CA MET A 282 -0.28 -4.97 16.16
C MET A 282 -1.13 -4.27 17.22
N LYS A 283 -1.84 -5.00 18.08
CA LYS A 283 -2.55 -4.43 19.24
C LYS A 283 -1.59 -3.75 20.22
N ASP A 284 -0.33 -4.19 20.25
CA ASP A 284 0.65 -3.76 21.25
C ASP A 284 1.50 -2.55 20.81
N GLY A 285 1.31 -2.00 19.59
CA GLY A 285 2.27 -1.03 19.05
C GLY A 285 1.80 0.03 18.04
N VAL A 286 0.56 0.02 17.55
CA VAL A 286 0.10 1.04 16.58
C VAL A 286 -1.28 1.60 16.95
N PRO A 287 -1.47 2.93 17.00
CA PRO A 287 -2.74 3.56 17.39
C PRO A 287 -3.88 3.40 16.36
N PHE A 288 -3.70 2.64 15.27
CA PHE A 288 -4.74 2.41 14.26
C PHE A 288 -5.00 0.94 13.99
N GLN A 289 -6.28 0.63 13.86
CA GLN A 289 -6.76 -0.64 13.34
C GLN A 289 -6.96 -0.54 11.82
N PHE A 290 -5.92 -0.86 11.05
CA PHE A 290 -6.06 -1.08 9.60
C PHE A 290 -6.65 -2.46 9.25
N TYR A 291 -6.96 -3.27 10.28
CA TYR A 291 -7.39 -4.66 10.20
C TYR A 291 -8.87 -4.77 10.59
N ASN A 292 -9.69 -5.27 9.66
CA ASN A 292 -11.10 -5.57 9.92
C ASN A 292 -11.29 -7.07 10.18
N LYS A 293 -11.60 -7.84 9.11
CA LYS A 293 -11.85 -9.28 9.21
C LYS A 293 -10.82 -10.17 8.49
N GLY A 294 -10.03 -9.61 7.55
CA GLY A 294 -9.00 -10.36 6.82
C GLY A 294 -9.52 -11.62 6.08
N SER A 295 -10.83 -11.67 5.81
CA SER A 295 -11.52 -12.78 5.16
C SER A 295 -11.87 -12.44 3.71
N VAL A 296 -12.07 -13.49 2.91
CA VAL A 296 -12.74 -13.43 1.60
C VAL A 296 -14.25 -13.61 1.84
N GLY A 297 -15.08 -12.93 1.05
CA GLY A 297 -16.54 -13.10 1.05
C GLY A 297 -17.31 -12.19 2.01
N ASN A 298 -16.65 -11.28 2.75
CA ASN A 298 -17.34 -10.40 3.70
C ASN A 298 -18.25 -9.36 3.01
N TRP A 299 -18.03 -9.13 1.71
CA TRP A 299 -18.91 -8.34 0.85
C TRP A 299 -20.38 -8.79 0.89
N LYS A 300 -20.66 -10.09 1.07
CA LYS A 300 -22.02 -10.64 1.18
C LYS A 300 -22.84 -10.04 2.32
N ASN A 301 -22.18 -9.49 3.35
CA ASN A 301 -22.84 -8.86 4.50
C ASN A 301 -23.10 -7.35 4.31
N HIS A 302 -22.66 -6.76 3.19
CA HIS A 302 -22.73 -5.30 2.96
C HIS A 302 -23.46 -4.96 1.66
N PHE A 303 -23.30 -5.77 0.64
CA PHE A 303 -23.91 -5.55 -0.67
C PHE A 303 -25.38 -5.98 -0.70
N ASN A 304 -26.23 -5.15 -1.29
CA ASN A 304 -27.49 -5.62 -1.83
C ASN A 304 -27.27 -6.25 -3.22
N VAL A 305 -28.30 -6.94 -3.73
CA VAL A 305 -28.23 -7.67 -5.02
C VAL A 305 -27.89 -6.73 -6.17
N ALA A 306 -28.60 -5.61 -6.31
CA ALA A 306 -28.41 -4.69 -7.43
C ALA A 306 -26.98 -4.10 -7.49
N LEU A 307 -26.41 -3.71 -6.35
CA LEU A 307 -25.04 -3.20 -6.29
C LEU A 307 -24.03 -4.31 -6.58
N SER A 308 -24.28 -5.54 -6.11
CA SER A 308 -23.43 -6.69 -6.42
C SER A 308 -23.40 -6.96 -7.92
N GLU A 309 -24.57 -7.00 -8.57
CA GLU A 309 -24.71 -7.20 -10.02
C GLU A 309 -24.06 -6.07 -10.82
N ARG A 310 -24.17 -4.81 -10.36
CA ARG A 310 -23.48 -3.68 -10.99
C ARG A 310 -21.96 -3.86 -10.98
N VAL A 311 -21.38 -4.31 -9.86
CA VAL A 311 -19.93 -4.60 -9.80
C VAL A 311 -19.56 -5.76 -10.73
N ASP A 312 -20.37 -6.81 -10.81
CA ASP A 312 -20.11 -7.94 -11.69
C ASP A 312 -20.15 -7.53 -13.18
N LEU A 313 -21.06 -6.64 -13.54
CA LEU A 313 -21.13 -6.07 -14.88
C LEU A 313 -19.88 -5.23 -15.20
N GLU A 314 -19.45 -4.35 -14.30
CA GLU A 314 -18.24 -3.53 -14.47
C GLU A 314 -16.98 -4.38 -14.60
N VAL A 315 -16.86 -5.46 -13.81
CA VAL A 315 -15.77 -6.44 -13.96
C VAL A 315 -15.79 -7.04 -15.36
N LYS A 316 -16.95 -7.51 -15.80
CA LYS A 316 -17.12 -8.15 -17.11
C LYS A 316 -16.79 -7.19 -18.25
N GLU A 317 -17.22 -5.93 -18.17
CA GLU A 317 -17.05 -4.95 -19.24
C GLU A 317 -15.63 -4.36 -19.24
N LYS A 318 -15.15 -3.86 -18.10
CA LYS A 318 -13.84 -3.19 -18.04
C LYS A 318 -12.66 -4.15 -18.16
N LEU A 319 -12.80 -5.39 -17.69
CA LEU A 319 -11.73 -6.38 -17.71
C LEU A 319 -11.91 -7.43 -18.83
N ALA A 320 -12.82 -7.20 -19.79
CA ALA A 320 -13.13 -8.13 -20.88
C ALA A 320 -11.89 -8.58 -21.67
N GLU A 321 -10.96 -7.64 -21.91
CA GLU A 321 -9.74 -7.85 -22.69
C GLU A 321 -8.56 -8.36 -21.84
N THR A 322 -8.84 -8.91 -20.65
CA THR A 322 -7.83 -9.43 -19.73
C THR A 322 -8.09 -10.89 -19.39
N ASP A 323 -7.06 -11.57 -18.90
CA ASP A 323 -7.14 -12.90 -18.29
C ASP A 323 -7.45 -12.86 -16.79
N ILE A 324 -7.80 -11.69 -16.24
CA ILE A 324 -8.03 -11.52 -14.80
C ILE A 324 -9.35 -12.18 -14.39
N LYS A 325 -9.27 -13.04 -13.37
CA LYS A 325 -10.44 -13.71 -12.78
C LYS A 325 -10.40 -13.62 -11.27
N PHE A 326 -11.41 -13.02 -10.68
CA PHE A 326 -11.53 -12.91 -9.23
C PHE A 326 -12.23 -14.11 -8.61
N THR A 327 -11.78 -14.46 -7.41
CA THR A 327 -12.46 -15.42 -6.54
C THR A 327 -13.36 -14.67 -5.55
N TYR A 328 -14.61 -15.12 -5.36
CA TYR A 328 -15.65 -14.39 -4.58
C TYR A 328 -16.12 -15.12 -3.31
N VAL A 329 -15.52 -16.27 -2.96
CA VAL A 329 -16.04 -17.20 -1.94
C VAL A 329 -16.27 -16.58 -0.57
#